data_AF-A0A241XEB3-F1
#
_entry.id   AF-A0A241XEB3-F1
#
_cell.length_a   1.000
_cell.length_b   1.000
_cell.length_c   1.000
_cell.angle_alpha   90.00
_cell.angle_beta   90.00
_cell.angle_gamma   90.00
#
_symmetry.space_group_name_H-M   'P 1'
#
loop_
_entity.id
_entity.type
_entity.pdbx_description
1 polymer ?
#
loop_
_entity_poly.entity_id
_entity_poly.type
_entity_poly.pdbx_seq_one_letter_code
_entity_poly.pdbx_strand_id
1 'polypeptide(L)'
;MSIDWNTAPEGATHWEPRGIVFGEGWMKKAGNEWSYWLEGSEVWAGVWADCFVSAEREATFEARPKEAWDGQGLPPVGTVCEYRHMIWPEYRPCEIRYISEESLVAYDDAQEQFYRTCDMLFRPIRTPEQIAAEEREKAVGDMAMSIQGVPYQYPTLYALYDAGYRRQESST
;
A
#
# COMPACT_ATOMS: atom_id res chain seq x y z
N MET A 1 -13.71 -4.93 -21.05
CA MET A 1 -13.23 -6.33 -20.93
C MET A 1 -12.72 -6.49 -19.50
N SER A 2 -12.82 -7.66 -18.87
CA SER A 2 -12.25 -7.88 -17.53
C SER A 2 -11.09 -8.85 -17.69
N ILE A 3 -9.87 -8.39 -17.42
CA ILE A 3 -8.67 -9.22 -17.50
C ILE A 3 -8.61 -10.15 -16.29
N ASP A 4 -8.41 -11.44 -16.51
CA ASP A 4 -8.14 -12.39 -15.43
C ASP A 4 -6.64 -12.48 -15.18
N TRP A 5 -6.16 -11.64 -14.26
CA TRP A 5 -4.75 -11.59 -13.87
C TRP A 5 -4.23 -12.89 -13.22
N ASN A 6 -5.09 -13.84 -12.84
CA ASN A 6 -4.64 -15.15 -12.35
C ASN A 6 -4.10 -16.05 -13.47
N THR A 7 -4.43 -15.73 -14.72
CA THR A 7 -3.89 -16.41 -15.92
C THR A 7 -2.63 -15.73 -16.46
N ALA A 8 -2.18 -14.65 -15.83
CA ALA A 8 -1.03 -13.90 -16.28
C ALA A 8 0.26 -14.73 -16.09
N PRO A 9 1.14 -14.79 -17.10
CA PRO A 9 2.41 -15.47 -17.00
C PRO A 9 3.32 -14.80 -15.99
N GLU A 10 4.27 -15.58 -15.44
CA GLU A 10 5.22 -15.06 -14.48
C GLU A 10 6.04 -13.89 -15.08
N GLY A 11 6.05 -12.77 -14.35
CA GLY A 11 6.70 -11.53 -14.78
C GLY A 11 5.84 -10.61 -15.67
N ALA A 12 4.58 -10.94 -15.94
CA ALA A 12 3.66 -10.02 -16.60
C ALA A 12 3.42 -8.78 -15.72
N THR A 13 3.65 -7.60 -16.29
CA THR A 13 3.44 -6.32 -15.61
C THR A 13 2.26 -5.54 -16.18
N HIS A 14 1.89 -5.79 -17.44
CA HIS A 14 0.78 -5.12 -18.12
C HIS A 14 0.04 -6.10 -19.05
N TRP A 15 -1.14 -5.69 -19.47
CA TRP A 15 -1.93 -6.31 -20.53
C TRP A 15 -2.13 -5.28 -21.64
N GLU A 16 -1.79 -5.66 -22.87
CA GLU A 16 -2.13 -4.88 -24.05
C GLU A 16 -3.53 -5.28 -24.53
N PRO A 17 -4.51 -4.35 -24.57
CA PRO A 17 -5.80 -4.64 -25.15
C PRO A 17 -5.70 -4.73 -26.68
N ARG A 18 -6.62 -5.48 -27.29
CA ARG A 18 -6.63 -5.68 -28.74
C ARG A 18 -6.74 -4.33 -29.48
N GLY A 19 -5.71 -4.01 -30.27
CA GLY A 19 -5.65 -2.82 -31.10
C GLY A 19 -5.96 -3.09 -32.57
N ILE A 20 -5.79 -2.06 -33.40
CA ILE A 20 -5.89 -2.16 -34.87
C ILE A 20 -4.62 -2.81 -35.45
N VAL A 21 -3.46 -2.52 -34.85
CA VAL A 21 -2.14 -2.91 -35.35
C VAL A 21 -1.58 -4.11 -34.59
N PHE A 22 -1.86 -4.21 -33.29
CA PHE A 22 -1.33 -5.23 -32.40
C PHE A 22 -2.45 -6.09 -31.80
N GLY A 23 -2.17 -7.37 -31.62
CA GLY A 23 -3.06 -8.30 -30.90
C GLY A 23 -3.09 -8.00 -29.41
N GLU A 24 -4.09 -8.55 -28.71
CA GLU A 24 -4.09 -8.50 -27.24
C GLU A 24 -3.08 -9.51 -26.67
N GLY A 25 -2.45 -9.17 -25.55
CA GLY A 25 -1.53 -10.09 -24.90
C GLY A 25 -0.81 -9.54 -23.66
N TRP A 26 -0.09 -10.44 -22.99
CA TRP A 26 0.67 -10.10 -21.79
C TRP A 26 1.96 -9.37 -22.14
N MET A 27 2.20 -8.28 -21.41
CA MET A 27 3.35 -7.41 -21.58
C MET A 27 4.20 -7.40 -20.30
N LYS A 28 5.52 -7.38 -20.48
CA LYS A 28 6.49 -7.23 -19.40
C LYS A 28 7.35 -6.00 -19.65
N LYS A 29 7.46 -5.15 -18.64
CA LYS A 29 8.31 -3.96 -18.63
C LYS A 29 9.50 -4.19 -17.72
N ALA A 30 10.71 -4.04 -18.24
CA ALA A 30 11.95 -4.07 -17.46
C ALA A 30 12.77 -2.81 -17.78
N GLY A 31 12.74 -1.82 -16.88
CA GLY A 31 13.27 -0.48 -17.17
C GLY A 31 12.49 0.17 -18.31
N ASN A 32 13.17 0.46 -19.42
CA ASN A 32 12.57 1.02 -20.64
C ASN A 32 12.27 -0.03 -21.72
N GLU A 33 12.59 -1.30 -21.47
CA GLU A 33 12.38 -2.38 -22.43
C GLU A 33 11.03 -3.06 -22.21
N TRP A 34 10.39 -3.41 -23.32
CA TRP A 34 9.12 -4.10 -23.36
C TRP A 34 9.28 -5.46 -24.03
N SER A 35 8.67 -6.47 -23.43
CA SER A 35 8.59 -7.83 -23.99
C SER A 35 7.14 -8.28 -24.07
N TYR A 36 6.80 -9.00 -25.13
CA TYR A 36 5.49 -9.61 -25.34
C TYR A 36 5.56 -11.12 -25.02
N TRP A 37 4.50 -11.67 -24.44
CA TRP A 37 4.42 -13.09 -24.11
C TRP A 37 3.98 -13.94 -25.30
N LEU A 38 4.83 -14.88 -25.72
CA LEU A 38 4.49 -15.83 -26.77
C LEU A 38 3.83 -17.07 -26.18
N GLU A 39 2.49 -17.11 -26.15
CA GLU A 39 1.71 -18.22 -25.55
C GLU A 39 2.10 -19.60 -26.10
N GLY A 40 2.38 -19.72 -27.40
CA GLY A 40 2.73 -21.02 -28.01
C GLY A 40 4.10 -21.58 -27.59
N SER A 41 5.01 -20.74 -27.12
CA SER A 41 6.37 -21.12 -26.71
C SER A 41 6.68 -20.83 -25.25
N GLU A 42 5.73 -20.22 -24.52
CA GLU A 42 5.83 -19.84 -23.11
C GLU A 42 7.11 -19.04 -22.78
N VAL A 43 7.45 -18.06 -23.63
CA VAL A 43 8.63 -17.21 -23.46
C VAL A 43 8.32 -15.73 -23.68
N TRP A 44 9.08 -14.88 -22.99
CA TRP A 44 9.10 -13.44 -23.22
C TRP A 44 9.99 -13.11 -24.43
N ALA A 45 9.43 -12.51 -25.48
CA ALA A 45 10.18 -12.00 -26.62
C ALA A 45 10.30 -10.48 -26.53
N GLY A 46 11.53 -9.94 -26.52
CA GLY A 46 11.78 -8.51 -26.25
C GLY A 46 12.73 -7.80 -27.21
N VAL A 47 13.15 -8.44 -28.32
CA VAL A 47 14.26 -7.92 -29.16
C VAL A 47 13.95 -7.87 -30.65
N TRP A 48 12.69 -8.02 -31.03
CA TRP A 48 12.26 -7.82 -32.42
C TRP A 48 11.76 -6.38 -32.59
N ALA A 49 11.91 -5.82 -33.79
CA ALA A 49 11.60 -4.41 -34.09
C ALA A 49 10.12 -4.00 -33.85
N ASP A 50 9.26 -4.96 -33.50
CA ASP A 50 7.83 -4.84 -33.20
C ASP A 50 7.51 -4.59 -31.72
N CYS A 51 8.49 -4.79 -30.82
CA CYS A 51 8.34 -4.53 -29.38
C CYS A 51 8.70 -3.08 -29.00
N PHE A 52 8.89 -2.19 -29.98
CA PHE A 52 8.97 -0.75 -29.72
C PHE A 52 7.58 -0.21 -29.35
N VAL A 53 7.33 -0.12 -28.05
CA VAL A 53 6.10 0.45 -27.51
C VAL A 53 6.27 1.97 -27.44
N SER A 54 5.54 2.71 -28.27
CA SER A 54 5.48 4.17 -28.17
C SER A 54 4.72 4.58 -26.90
N ALA A 55 4.90 5.82 -26.44
CA ALA A 55 4.20 6.33 -25.27
C ALA A 55 2.66 6.30 -25.44
N GLU A 56 2.16 6.54 -26.66
CA GLU A 56 0.73 6.46 -26.97
C GLU A 56 0.19 5.03 -26.87
N ARG A 57 0.98 4.04 -27.28
CA ARG A 57 0.63 2.62 -27.16
C ARG A 57 0.69 2.18 -25.69
N GLU A 58 1.75 2.54 -24.98
CA GLU A 58 1.90 2.26 -23.54
C GLU A 58 0.71 2.79 -22.74
N ALA A 59 0.20 3.98 -23.07
CA ALA A 59 -0.95 4.57 -22.39
C ALA A 59 -2.26 3.76 -22.53
N THR A 60 -2.32 2.82 -23.49
CA THR A 60 -3.47 1.90 -23.65
C THR A 60 -3.35 0.65 -22.80
N PHE A 61 -2.18 0.37 -22.22
CA PHE A 61 -1.95 -0.86 -21.49
C PHE A 61 -2.61 -0.82 -20.12
N GLU A 62 -3.22 -1.93 -19.73
CA GLU A 62 -3.77 -2.12 -18.39
C GLU A 62 -2.67 -2.67 -17.49
N ALA A 63 -2.23 -1.88 -16.51
CA ALA A 63 -1.21 -2.32 -15.55
C ALA A 63 -1.76 -3.44 -14.66
N ARG A 64 -0.91 -4.43 -14.36
CA ARG A 64 -1.23 -5.48 -13.38
C ARG A 64 -1.60 -4.81 -12.06
N PRO A 65 -2.77 -5.11 -11.47
CA PRO A 65 -3.09 -4.68 -10.12
C PRO A 65 -1.94 -5.08 -9.21
N LYS A 66 -1.31 -4.10 -8.58
CA LYS A 66 -0.32 -4.40 -7.54
C LYS A 66 -1.05 -5.18 -6.46
N GLU A 67 -0.58 -6.38 -6.15
CA GLU A 67 -1.08 -7.11 -4.99
C GLU A 67 -0.92 -6.21 -3.77
N ALA A 68 -2.01 -6.02 -3.03
CA ALA A 68 -1.98 -5.21 -1.82
C ALA A 68 -1.05 -5.89 -0.82
N TRP A 69 0.03 -5.21 -0.44
CA TRP A 69 0.94 -5.70 0.59
C TRP A 69 0.16 -5.91 1.88
N ASP A 70 0.16 -7.14 2.39
CA ASP A 70 -0.60 -7.59 3.55
C ASP A 70 0.01 -7.17 4.90
N GLY A 71 1.13 -6.44 4.85
CA GLY A 71 1.87 -6.00 6.02
C GLY A 71 2.96 -6.96 6.48
N GLN A 72 3.16 -8.10 5.81
CA GLN A 72 4.23 -9.04 6.13
C GLN A 72 5.50 -8.72 5.35
N GLY A 73 6.64 -8.67 6.04
CA GLY A 73 7.93 -8.37 5.44
C GLY A 73 8.10 -6.90 5.05
N LEU A 74 8.92 -6.63 4.04
CA LEU A 74 9.16 -5.27 3.54
C LEU A 74 8.10 -4.91 2.49
N PRO A 75 7.56 -3.67 2.51
CA PRO A 75 6.64 -3.21 1.48
C PRO A 75 7.32 -3.18 0.10
N PRO A 76 6.63 -3.58 -0.99
CA PRO A 76 7.15 -3.43 -2.34
C PRO A 76 7.38 -1.96 -2.73
N VAL A 77 8.29 -1.70 -3.68
CA VAL A 77 8.53 -0.35 -4.21
C VAL A 77 7.27 0.20 -4.90
N GLY A 78 6.98 1.47 -4.64
CA GLY A 78 5.78 2.19 -5.07
C GLY A 78 4.51 1.79 -4.31
N THR A 79 4.65 1.15 -3.15
CA THR A 79 3.55 0.95 -2.19
C THR A 79 3.37 2.23 -1.38
N VAL A 80 2.13 2.70 -1.27
CA VAL A 80 1.77 3.72 -0.28
C VAL A 80 1.39 2.99 1.00
N CYS A 81 2.14 3.21 2.07
CA CYS A 81 1.96 2.55 3.35
C CYS A 81 2.17 3.52 4.51
N GLU A 82 1.91 3.06 5.73
CA GLU A 82 2.30 3.80 6.92
C GLU A 82 3.67 3.31 7.40
N TYR A 83 4.55 4.23 7.76
CA TYR A 83 5.86 3.93 8.34
C TYR A 83 6.10 4.70 9.63
N ARG A 84 7.02 4.20 10.45
CA ARG A 84 7.41 4.84 11.71
C ARG A 84 8.83 4.44 12.08
N HIS A 85 9.64 5.41 12.49
CA HIS A 85 10.91 5.09 13.14
C HIS A 85 10.64 4.48 14.52
N MET A 86 11.39 3.46 14.94
CA MET A 86 11.23 2.80 16.25
C MET A 86 11.14 3.75 17.47
N ILE A 87 11.74 4.94 17.40
CA ILE A 87 11.74 5.93 18.50
C ILE A 87 10.62 6.96 18.38
N TRP A 88 9.89 7.01 17.26
CA TRP A 88 8.80 7.94 17.05
C TRP A 88 7.49 7.38 17.62
N PRO A 89 6.63 8.24 18.18
CA PRO A 89 5.38 7.78 18.75
C PRO A 89 4.39 7.33 17.67
N GLU A 90 4.37 7.99 16.52
CA GLU A 90 3.27 7.90 15.55
C GLU A 90 3.71 7.43 14.17
N TYR A 91 2.85 6.65 13.53
CA TYR A 91 2.98 6.27 12.12
C TYR A 91 2.57 7.44 11.21
N ARG A 92 3.23 7.54 10.06
CA ARG A 92 2.95 8.54 9.03
C ARG A 92 2.74 7.87 7.68
N PRO A 93 1.94 8.43 6.78
CA PRO A 93 1.82 7.92 5.42
C PRO A 93 3.12 8.20 4.64
N CYS A 94 3.53 7.26 3.79
CA CYS A 94 4.65 7.45 2.88
C CYS A 94 4.47 6.59 1.62
N GLU A 95 5.16 6.96 0.55
CA GLU A 95 5.33 6.12 -0.64
C GLU A 95 6.76 5.57 -0.68
N ILE A 96 6.91 4.25 -0.81
CA ILE A 96 8.22 3.62 -0.88
C ILE A 96 8.86 3.89 -2.26
N ARG A 97 9.95 4.65 -2.32
CA ARG A 97 10.70 4.92 -3.56
C ARG A 97 11.82 3.92 -3.79
N TYR A 98 12.42 3.44 -2.72
CA TYR A 98 13.42 2.39 -2.73
C TYR A 98 13.44 1.69 -1.38
N ILE A 99 13.62 0.38 -1.35
CA ILE A 99 13.82 -0.36 -0.11
C ILE A 99 14.69 -1.59 -0.32
N SER A 100 15.61 -1.81 0.59
CA SER A 100 16.40 -3.03 0.75
C SER A 100 16.47 -3.42 2.22
N GLU A 101 17.18 -4.49 2.57
CA GLU A 101 17.39 -4.88 3.97
C GLU A 101 18.11 -3.82 4.80
N GLU A 102 18.91 -2.94 4.16
CA GLU A 102 19.73 -1.95 4.86
C GLU A 102 19.23 -0.52 4.69
N SER A 103 18.63 -0.19 3.56
CA SER A 103 18.35 1.20 3.16
C SER A 103 16.93 1.39 2.67
N LEU A 104 16.35 2.51 3.06
CA LEU A 104 15.02 2.95 2.69
C LEU A 104 15.10 4.36 2.10
N VAL A 105 14.42 4.59 0.98
CA VAL A 105 14.01 5.91 0.51
C VAL A 105 12.49 5.95 0.47
N ALA A 106 11.90 6.81 1.28
CA ALA A 106 10.46 7.01 1.35
C ALA A 106 10.13 8.45 0.95
N TYR A 107 9.06 8.65 0.19
CA TYR A 107 8.52 9.97 -0.10
C TYR A 107 7.47 10.31 0.96
N ASP A 108 7.77 11.30 1.79
CA ASP A 108 6.90 11.83 2.86
C ASP A 108 7.08 13.36 2.91
N ASP A 109 6.04 14.10 3.28
CA ASP A 109 6.07 15.56 3.41
C ASP A 109 6.64 16.28 2.18
N ALA A 110 6.20 15.85 1.00
CA ALA A 110 6.60 16.34 -0.32
C ALA A 110 8.11 16.24 -0.64
N GLN A 111 8.87 15.40 0.09
CA GLN A 111 10.30 15.20 -0.11
C GLN A 111 10.71 13.73 0.06
N GLU A 112 11.87 13.38 -0.52
CA GLU A 112 12.47 12.07 -0.28
C GLU A 112 13.23 12.08 1.05
N GLN A 113 12.97 11.07 1.86
CA GLN A 113 13.62 10.84 3.13
C GLN A 113 14.40 9.53 3.10
N PHE A 114 15.59 9.54 3.67
CA PHE A 114 16.47 8.38 3.75
C PHE A 114 16.56 7.85 5.19
N TYR A 115 16.38 6.54 5.34
CA TYR A 115 16.51 5.85 6.63
C TYR A 115 17.21 4.50 6.45
N ARG A 116 17.68 3.93 7.55
CA ARG A 116 18.04 2.51 7.58
C ARG A 116 16.79 1.67 7.78
N THR A 117 16.62 0.62 6.99
CA THR A 117 15.41 -0.20 7.03
C THR A 117 15.20 -0.86 8.40
N CYS A 118 16.28 -1.26 9.07
CA CYS A 118 16.21 -1.87 10.40
C CYS A 118 15.73 -0.93 11.51
N ASP A 119 15.74 0.38 11.29
CA ASP A 119 15.26 1.38 12.24
C ASP A 119 13.77 1.73 12.05
N MET A 120 13.13 1.12 11.04
CA MET A 120 11.80 1.46 10.57
C MET A 120 10.82 0.31 10.73
N LEU A 121 9.58 0.66 11.09
CA LEU A 121 8.43 -0.23 11.11
C LEU A 121 7.47 0.21 10.01
N PHE A 122 6.88 -0.76 9.33
CA PHE A 122 5.94 -0.53 8.25
C PHE A 122 4.63 -1.24 8.56
N ARG A 123 3.52 -0.68 8.07
CA ARG A 123 2.23 -1.36 8.03
C ARG A 123 1.40 -0.85 6.85
N PRO A 124 0.43 -1.64 6.36
CA PRO A 124 -0.49 -1.18 5.34
C PRO A 124 -1.27 0.05 5.81
N ILE A 125 -1.76 0.86 4.86
CA ILE A 125 -2.64 1.98 5.20
C ILE A 125 -3.88 1.44 5.91
N ARG A 126 -4.17 1.99 7.09
CA ARG A 126 -5.36 1.63 7.85
C ARG A 126 -6.62 2.06 7.10
N THR A 127 -7.63 1.20 7.09
CA THR A 127 -8.95 1.61 6.59
C THR A 127 -9.57 2.65 7.54
N PRO A 128 -10.49 3.50 7.06
CA PRO A 128 -11.20 4.46 7.93
C PRO A 128 -11.85 3.78 9.15
N GLU A 129 -12.34 2.56 9.00
CA GLU A 129 -12.95 1.77 10.08
C GLU A 129 -11.92 1.37 11.13
N GLN A 130 -10.71 0.98 10.71
CA GLN A 130 -9.61 0.66 11.63
C GLN A 130 -9.16 1.89 12.42
N ILE A 131 -9.08 3.05 11.76
CA ILE A 131 -8.76 4.32 12.42
C ILE A 131 -9.84 4.67 13.44
N ALA A 132 -11.12 4.61 13.05
CA ALA A 132 -12.24 4.89 13.95
C ALA A 132 -12.29 3.93 15.16
N ALA A 133 -11.97 2.66 14.95
CA ALA A 133 -11.89 1.67 16.04
C ALA A 133 -10.76 1.99 17.02
N GLU A 134 -9.57 2.35 16.53
CA GLU A 134 -8.42 2.73 17.35
C GLU A 134 -8.65 4.05 18.11
N GLU A 135 -9.25 5.06 17.47
CA GLU A 135 -9.65 6.31 18.12
C GLU A 135 -10.68 6.07 19.22
N ARG A 136 -11.65 5.19 18.95
CA ARG A 136 -12.65 4.77 19.94
C ARG A 136 -12.00 4.03 21.10
N GLU A 137 -11.07 3.12 20.84
CA GLU A 137 -10.32 2.40 21.87
C GLU A 137 -9.47 3.36 22.72
N LYS A 138 -8.74 4.27 22.09
CA LYS A 138 -7.95 5.31 22.78
C LYS A 138 -8.82 6.18 23.67
N ALA A 139 -9.94 6.68 23.14
CA ALA A 139 -10.84 7.53 23.92
C ALA A 139 -11.47 6.78 25.10
N VAL A 140 -11.79 5.50 24.94
CA VAL A 140 -12.28 4.65 26.04
C VAL A 140 -11.17 4.36 27.05
N GLY A 141 -9.92 4.17 26.61
CA GLY A 141 -8.75 4.07 27.48
C GLY A 141 -8.52 5.34 28.31
N ASP A 142 -8.64 6.52 27.69
CA ASP A 142 -8.54 7.81 28.37
C ASP A 142 -9.67 7.99 29.41
N MET A 143 -10.90 7.57 29.08
CA MET A 143 -12.02 7.53 30.02
C MET A 143 -11.69 6.61 31.21
N ALA A 144 -11.17 5.42 30.96
CA ALA A 144 -10.78 4.45 32.00
C ALA A 144 -9.71 5.01 32.94
N MET A 145 -8.71 5.72 32.41
CA MET A 145 -7.64 6.36 33.21
C MET A 145 -8.16 7.53 34.05
N SER A 146 -9.21 8.22 33.60
CA SER A 146 -9.79 9.36 34.33
C SER A 146 -10.69 8.96 35.51
N ILE A 147 -11.20 7.72 35.52
CA ILE A 147 -12.08 7.23 36.57
C ILE A 147 -11.24 6.71 37.74
N GLN A 148 -11.20 7.47 38.84
CA GLN A 148 -10.53 7.06 40.08
C GLN A 148 -11.55 6.61 41.13
N GLY A 149 -11.26 5.49 41.82
CA GLY A 149 -12.04 5.02 42.97
C GLY A 149 -13.40 4.39 42.66
N VAL A 150 -13.78 4.26 41.38
CA VAL A 150 -15.02 3.62 40.95
C VAL A 150 -14.70 2.36 40.12
N PRO A 151 -15.22 1.18 40.49
CA PRO A 151 -15.10 -0.01 39.65
C PRO A 151 -15.82 0.22 38.31
N TYR A 152 -15.14 -0.06 37.20
CA TYR A 152 -15.73 0.00 35.87
C TYR A 152 -15.46 -1.29 35.09
N GLN A 153 -16.27 -1.50 34.05
CA GLN A 153 -16.08 -2.54 33.06
C GLN A 153 -15.93 -1.88 31.69
N TYR A 154 -14.98 -2.34 30.88
CA TYR A 154 -14.73 -1.81 29.54
C TYR A 154 -15.99 -1.75 28.65
N PRO A 155 -16.87 -2.77 28.60
CA PRO A 155 -18.11 -2.70 27.83
C PRO A 155 -19.00 -1.50 28.18
N THR A 156 -19.04 -1.12 29.47
CA THR A 156 -19.82 0.05 29.92
C THR A 156 -19.21 1.35 29.40
N LEU A 157 -17.87 1.47 29.42
CA LEU A 157 -17.18 2.65 28.89
C LEU A 157 -17.38 2.80 27.38
N TYR A 158 -17.34 1.68 26.66
CA TYR A 158 -17.67 1.63 25.23
C TYR A 158 -19.10 2.14 24.96
N ALA A 159 -20.09 1.64 25.71
CA ALA A 159 -21.48 2.10 25.57
C ALA A 159 -21.65 3.60 25.88
N LEU A 160 -20.94 4.12 26.88
CA LEU A 160 -20.95 5.55 27.20
C LEU A 160 -20.33 6.38 26.07
N TYR A 161 -19.18 5.95 25.53
CA TYR A 161 -18.55 6.63 24.40
C TYR A 161 -19.47 6.64 23.16
N ASP A 162 -20.11 5.50 22.86
CA ASP A 162 -21.06 5.37 21.74
C ASP A 162 -22.32 6.21 21.94
N ALA A 163 -22.76 6.40 23.20
CA ALA A 163 -23.83 7.32 23.57
C ALA A 163 -23.42 8.80 23.55
N GLY A 164 -22.18 9.11 23.15
CA GLY A 164 -21.67 10.48 22.99
C GLY A 164 -21.07 11.09 24.26
N TYR A 165 -20.93 10.34 25.36
CA TYR A 165 -20.24 10.83 26.55
C TYR A 165 -18.74 11.01 26.26
N ARG A 166 -18.16 12.10 26.75
CA ARG A 166 -16.75 12.46 26.59
C ARG A 166 -16.18 12.93 27.94
N ARG A 167 -14.86 12.89 28.09
CA ARG A 167 -14.18 13.41 29.28
C ARG A 167 -14.48 14.90 29.44
N GLN A 168 -14.91 15.31 30.63
CA GLN A 168 -15.08 16.72 30.96
C GLN A 168 -13.73 17.32 31.33
N GLU A 169 -13.33 18.40 30.65
CA GLU A 169 -12.11 19.13 31.03
C GLU A 169 -12.40 19.92 32.31
N SER A 170 -11.52 19.84 33.30
CA SER A 170 -11.67 20.59 34.54
C SER A 170 -11.64 22.09 34.24
N SER A 171 -12.75 22.79 34.48
CA SER A 171 -12.76 24.25 34.44
C SER A 171 -11.83 24.75 35.56
N THR A 172 -10.74 25.42 35.18
CA THR A 172 -9.84 26.14 36.11
C THR A 172 -10.40 27.54 36.37
#